data_AF-A0A916H9F7-F1
#
_entry.id   AF-A0A916H9F7-F1
#
_cell.length_a   1.000
_cell.length_b   1.000
_cell.length_c   1.000
_cell.angle_alpha   90.00
_cell.angle_beta   90.00
_cell.angle_gamma   90.00
#
_symmetry.space_group_name_H-M   'P 1'
#
loop_
_entity.id
_entity.type
_entity.pdbx_description
1 polymer ?
#
loop_
_entity_poly.entity_id
_entity_poly.type
_entity_poly.pdbx_seq_one_letter_code
_entity_poly.pdbx_strand_id
1 'polypeptide(L)'
;MSELRISLEQVRRALSLPDFDPDPARQRMAPLTRAMRRPDLPGAPKLAGVLVLLCVDSHSERLHLVLMRRAETDGVHSGQMSFPGGRQEPGETFEQTAIREALEEIGASQVEILGALAPLYILPSDFEVHPIVGYVPYRPIWTPQPTEVAEVVEAPLELLFDEQIKGSEIAQRGELTLNIRYYLINGNKVWGATAIILSELEHRLRAVLHLNGVS
;
A
#
# COMPACT_ATOMS: atom_id res chain seq x y z
N MET A 1 -12.83 -21.06 -0.21
CA MET A 1 -11.66 -20.29 -0.67
C MET A 1 -10.42 -21.12 -0.33
N SER A 2 -9.54 -21.34 -1.30
CA SER A 2 -8.38 -22.23 -1.17
C SER A 2 -7.45 -21.86 -0.01
N GLU A 3 -6.75 -22.86 0.53
CA GLU A 3 -5.62 -22.76 1.47
C GLU A 3 -4.38 -22.07 0.88
N LEU A 4 -4.55 -21.02 0.07
CA LEU A 4 -3.43 -20.32 -0.55
C LEU A 4 -2.57 -19.70 0.55
N ARG A 5 -1.33 -20.16 0.67
CA ARG A 5 -0.34 -19.67 1.63
C ARG A 5 0.82 -19.09 0.85
N ILE A 6 1.05 -17.80 1.03
CA ILE A 6 2.13 -17.06 0.38
C ILE A 6 3.36 -17.16 1.26
N SER A 7 4.50 -17.59 0.71
CA SER A 7 5.77 -17.63 1.41
C SER A 7 6.58 -16.34 1.22
N LEU A 8 7.48 -16.06 2.16
CA LEU A 8 8.40 -14.91 2.04
C LEU A 8 9.25 -14.98 0.78
N GLU A 9 9.65 -16.18 0.36
CA GLU A 9 10.39 -16.40 -0.88
C GLU A 9 9.56 -16.03 -2.12
N GLN A 10 8.26 -16.33 -2.13
CA GLN A 10 7.37 -15.90 -3.22
C GLN A 10 7.24 -14.37 -3.26
N VAL A 11 7.20 -13.71 -2.10
CA VAL A 11 7.22 -12.23 -2.02
C VAL A 11 8.53 -11.68 -2.60
N ARG A 12 9.69 -12.20 -2.18
CA ARG A 12 10.99 -11.76 -2.72
C ARG A 12 11.10 -11.95 -4.23
N ARG A 13 10.64 -13.10 -4.73
CA ARG A 13 10.56 -13.36 -6.18
C ARG A 13 9.64 -12.37 -6.89
N ALA A 14 8.50 -12.02 -6.29
CA ALA A 14 7.55 -11.07 -6.86
C ALA A 14 8.14 -9.65 -6.98
N LEU A 15 8.91 -9.23 -5.97
CA LEU A 15 9.61 -7.94 -5.96
C LEU A 15 10.80 -7.89 -6.94
N SER A 16 11.40 -9.04 -7.24
CA SER A 16 12.56 -9.17 -8.14
C SER A 16 12.22 -9.65 -9.55
N LEU A 17 10.93 -9.66 -9.94
CA LEU A 17 10.52 -10.00 -11.30
C LEU A 17 11.21 -9.06 -12.31
N PRO A 18 12.00 -9.59 -13.25
CA PRO A 18 12.62 -8.78 -14.30
C PRO A 18 11.54 -8.21 -15.23
N ASP A 19 11.74 -6.97 -15.67
CA ASP A 19 10.91 -6.30 -16.68
C ASP A 19 9.40 -6.26 -16.35
N PHE A 20 9.03 -6.35 -15.07
CA PHE A 20 7.64 -6.22 -14.66
C PHE A 20 7.15 -4.78 -14.88
N ASP A 21 6.22 -4.60 -15.81
CA ASP A 21 5.51 -3.35 -16.03
C ASP A 21 4.39 -3.17 -14.99
N PRO A 22 4.50 -2.19 -14.07
CA PRO A 22 3.49 -2.00 -13.03
C PRO A 22 2.25 -1.25 -13.53
N ASP A 23 2.30 -0.57 -14.67
CA ASP A 23 1.24 0.32 -15.12
C ASP A 23 -0.10 -0.41 -15.36
N PRO A 24 -0.16 -1.58 -16.02
CA PRO A 24 -1.41 -2.32 -16.20
C PRO A 24 -2.05 -2.71 -14.85
N ALA A 25 -1.24 -3.11 -13.87
CA ALA A 25 -1.72 -3.46 -12.53
C ALA A 25 -2.28 -2.22 -11.82
N ARG A 26 -1.52 -1.13 -11.82
CA ARG A 26 -1.90 0.14 -11.19
C ARG A 26 -3.17 0.74 -11.78
N GLN A 27 -3.33 0.66 -13.10
CA GLN A 27 -4.53 1.14 -13.81
C GLN A 27 -5.82 0.42 -13.38
N ARG A 28 -5.73 -0.80 -12.83
CA ARG A 28 -6.92 -1.51 -12.31
C ARG A 28 -7.51 -0.83 -11.08
N MET A 29 -6.72 -0.04 -10.33
CA MET A 29 -7.18 0.68 -9.13
C MET A 29 -7.06 2.21 -9.25
N ALA A 30 -6.38 2.72 -10.28
CA ALA A 30 -6.35 4.14 -10.59
C ALA A 30 -7.72 4.61 -11.13
N PRO A 31 -8.17 5.84 -10.79
CA PRO A 31 -9.32 6.44 -11.47
C PRO A 31 -9.03 6.58 -12.97
N LEU A 32 -9.97 6.21 -13.84
CA LEU A 32 -9.82 6.19 -15.31
C LEU A 32 -9.33 7.52 -15.92
N THR A 33 -9.53 8.64 -15.23
CA THR A 33 -9.17 10.00 -15.67
C THR A 33 -7.80 10.47 -15.16
N ARG A 34 -7.09 9.66 -14.37
CA ARG A 34 -5.89 10.10 -13.65
C ARG A 34 -4.63 9.80 -14.45
N ALA A 35 -3.95 10.84 -14.93
CA ALA A 35 -2.55 10.72 -15.31
C ALA A 35 -1.75 10.27 -14.09
N MET A 36 -1.09 9.11 -14.19
CA MET A 36 -0.15 8.62 -13.16
C MET A 36 1.21 9.34 -13.22
N ARG A 37 1.36 10.27 -14.16
CA ARG A 37 2.55 11.10 -14.35
C ARG A 37 2.33 12.47 -13.73
N ARG A 38 3.41 13.03 -13.19
CA ARG A 38 3.42 14.41 -12.72
C ARG A 38 3.14 15.36 -13.90
N PRO A 39 2.13 16.25 -13.82
CA PRO A 39 1.96 17.29 -14.81
C PRO A 39 3.13 18.28 -14.75
N ASP A 40 3.25 19.14 -15.76
CA ASP A 40 4.29 20.16 -15.78
C ASP A 40 4.04 21.19 -14.67
N LEU A 41 4.64 20.94 -13.50
CA LEU A 41 4.55 21.75 -12.30
C LEU A 41 5.94 22.30 -11.95
N PRO A 42 6.03 23.57 -11.49
CA PRO A 42 7.29 24.13 -11.04
C PRO A 42 7.95 23.30 -9.92
N GLY A 43 9.29 23.22 -9.96
CA GLY A 43 10.08 22.52 -8.94
C GLY A 43 10.00 20.99 -9.01
N ALA A 44 10.69 20.32 -8.08
CA ALA A 44 10.63 18.87 -7.91
C ALA A 44 9.45 18.48 -7.00
N PRO A 45 8.85 17.29 -7.19
CA PRO A 45 7.84 16.80 -6.25
C PRO A 45 8.45 16.61 -4.85
N LYS A 46 7.59 16.65 -3.83
CA LYS A 46 7.99 16.23 -2.48
C LYS A 46 8.20 14.72 -2.48
N LEU A 47 9.25 14.25 -1.81
CA LEU A 47 9.54 12.83 -1.72
C LEU A 47 8.98 12.24 -0.43
N ALA A 48 8.47 11.02 -0.50
CA ALA A 48 7.92 10.29 0.63
C ALA A 48 8.27 8.80 0.56
N GLY A 49 8.55 8.20 1.71
CA GLY A 49 8.70 6.74 1.87
C GLY A 49 7.47 6.17 2.58
N VAL A 50 6.95 5.05 2.09
CA VAL A 50 5.86 4.32 2.76
C VAL A 50 6.23 2.86 2.94
N LEU A 51 5.80 2.25 4.04
CA LEU A 51 6.10 0.86 4.35
C LEU A 51 4.89 -0.04 4.08
N VAL A 52 5.00 -0.87 3.05
CA VAL A 52 4.14 -2.04 2.84
C VAL A 52 4.64 -3.15 3.77
N LEU A 53 4.18 -3.11 5.02
CA LEU A 53 4.63 -4.03 6.06
C LEU A 53 3.88 -5.37 6.00
N LEU A 54 4.66 -6.45 6.00
CA LEU A 54 4.19 -7.81 6.18
C LEU A 54 4.60 -8.33 7.57
N CYS A 55 3.70 -9.03 8.25
CA CYS A 55 3.99 -9.71 9.51
C CYS A 55 3.47 -11.15 9.48
N VAL A 56 3.96 -11.99 10.39
CA VAL A 56 3.42 -13.35 10.58
C VAL A 56 2.30 -13.31 11.61
N ASP A 57 1.13 -13.84 11.27
CA ASP A 57 0.05 -14.04 12.24
C ASP A 57 0.43 -15.11 13.27
N SER A 58 0.15 -14.82 14.55
CA SER A 58 0.58 -15.67 15.67
C SER A 58 -0.12 -17.03 15.75
N HIS A 59 -1.22 -17.23 15.02
CA HIS A 59 -2.01 -18.46 15.08
C HIS A 59 -1.93 -19.29 13.80
N SER A 60 -2.03 -18.63 12.65
CA SER A 60 -2.10 -19.27 11.35
C SER A 60 -0.76 -19.39 10.64
N GLU A 61 0.27 -18.68 11.15
CA GLU A 61 1.58 -18.54 10.51
C GLU A 61 1.50 -18.05 9.04
N ARG A 62 0.43 -17.33 8.70
CA ARG A 62 0.22 -16.71 7.38
C ARG A 62 0.83 -15.31 7.37
N LEU A 63 1.23 -14.86 6.18
CA LEU A 63 1.65 -13.48 5.98
C LEU A 63 0.43 -12.57 6.01
N HIS A 64 0.47 -11.57 6.86
CA HIS A 64 -0.53 -10.52 6.97
C HIS A 64 0.05 -9.21 6.48
N LEU A 65 -0.74 -8.47 5.71
CA LEU A 65 -0.52 -7.09 5.36
C LEU A 65 -0.96 -6.19 6.52
N VAL A 66 -0.18 -5.17 6.83
CA VAL A 66 -0.50 -4.16 7.84
C VAL A 66 -0.84 -2.83 7.17
N LEU A 67 -2.01 -2.29 7.50
CA LEU A 67 -2.48 -0.96 7.15
C LEU A 67 -2.82 -0.18 8.42
N MET A 68 -3.05 1.12 8.26
CA MET A 68 -3.57 1.97 9.32
C MET A 68 -4.70 2.85 8.81
N ARG A 69 -5.65 3.18 9.68
CA ARG A 69 -6.59 4.28 9.44
C ARG A 69 -5.97 5.55 10.02
N ARG A 70 -5.77 6.55 9.17
CA ARG A 70 -5.29 7.87 9.61
C ARG A 70 -6.29 8.49 10.57
N ALA A 71 -5.80 9.20 11.59
CA ALA A 71 -6.64 9.98 12.51
C ALA A 71 -7.49 11.00 11.74
N GLU A 72 -8.66 11.30 12.28
CA GLU A 72 -9.52 12.34 11.72
C GLU A 72 -8.92 13.72 12.03
N THR A 73 -8.55 14.43 10.98
CA THR A 73 -7.96 15.77 10.99
C THR A 73 -8.57 16.63 9.90
N ASP A 74 -8.22 17.92 9.84
CA ASP A 74 -8.63 18.81 8.73
C ASP A 74 -7.84 18.56 7.41
N GLY A 75 -6.99 17.54 7.38
CA GLY A 75 -6.14 17.20 6.25
C GLY A 75 -6.85 16.44 5.12
N VAL A 76 -6.25 16.46 3.93
CA VAL A 76 -6.78 15.84 2.69
C VAL A 76 -6.95 14.31 2.78
N HIS A 77 -6.21 13.66 3.68
CA HIS A 77 -6.20 12.20 3.86
C HIS A 77 -6.83 11.73 5.17
N SER A 78 -7.58 12.62 5.82
CA SER A 78 -8.29 12.35 7.07
C SER A 78 -9.15 11.08 6.98
N GLY A 79 -9.02 10.17 7.95
CA GLY A 79 -9.79 8.93 8.05
C GLY A 79 -9.50 7.86 6.98
N GLN A 80 -8.56 8.08 6.05
CA GLN A 80 -8.29 7.14 4.96
C GLN A 80 -7.41 5.98 5.43
N MET A 81 -7.61 4.82 4.80
CA MET A 81 -6.71 3.66 4.95
C MET A 81 -5.41 3.90 4.17
N SER A 82 -4.28 3.78 4.85
CA SER A 82 -2.96 3.95 4.25
C SER A 82 -1.95 2.95 4.80
N PHE A 83 -0.83 2.85 4.10
CA PHE A 83 0.40 2.36 4.71
C PHE A 83 0.94 3.41 5.69
N PRO A 84 1.69 2.99 6.73
CA PRO A 84 2.53 3.93 7.46
C PRO A 84 3.57 4.55 6.52
N GLY A 85 3.90 5.80 6.74
CA GLY A 85 4.82 6.55 5.90
C GLY A 85 4.55 8.04 5.83
N GLY A 86 5.56 8.75 5.37
CA GLY A 86 5.60 10.19 5.42
C GLY A 86 6.71 10.78 4.57
N ARG A 87 7.01 12.05 4.83
CA ARG A 87 7.94 12.83 4.02
C ARG A 87 9.38 12.39 4.30
N GLN A 88 10.18 12.30 3.25
CA GLN A 88 11.61 12.05 3.38
C GLN A 88 12.31 13.23 4.06
N GLU A 89 13.09 12.95 5.09
CA GLU A 89 13.95 13.94 5.74
C GLU A 89 15.31 14.05 5.05
N PRO A 90 16.03 15.19 5.19
CA PRO A 90 17.34 15.36 4.58
C PRO A 90 18.34 14.28 5.00
N GLY A 91 18.88 13.57 4.00
CA GLY A 91 19.90 12.54 4.20
C GLY A 91 19.35 11.12 4.42
N GLU A 92 18.03 10.94 4.48
CA GLU A 92 17.41 9.61 4.56
C GLU A 92 17.38 8.92 3.19
N THR A 93 17.52 7.59 3.17
CA THR A 93 17.00 6.76 2.07
C THR A 93 15.50 6.53 2.23
N PHE A 94 14.81 6.09 1.17
CA PHE A 94 13.37 5.81 1.26
C PHE A 94 13.05 4.68 2.24
N GLU A 95 13.94 3.70 2.37
CA GLU A 95 13.85 2.64 3.38
C GLU A 95 13.95 3.20 4.80
N GLN A 96 14.88 4.13 5.05
CA GLN A 96 15.04 4.79 6.34
C GLN A 96 13.79 5.59 6.70
N THR A 97 13.28 6.40 5.76
CA THR A 97 12.03 7.14 5.94
C THR A 97 10.87 6.21 6.25
N ALA A 98 10.66 5.15 5.45
CA ALA A 98 9.56 4.22 5.65
C ALA A 98 9.61 3.50 7.01
N ILE A 99 10.81 3.11 7.47
CA ILE A 99 11.01 2.48 8.78
C ILE A 99 10.77 3.48 9.93
N ARG A 100 11.32 4.70 9.83
CA ARG A 100 11.13 5.75 10.85
C ARG A 100 9.65 6.05 11.04
N GLU A 101 8.94 6.33 9.95
CA GLU A 101 7.51 6.66 9.99
C GLU A 101 6.68 5.48 10.53
N ALA A 102 6.98 4.24 10.14
CA ALA A 102 6.29 3.07 10.70
C ALA A 102 6.57 2.84 12.20
N LEU A 103 7.77 3.19 12.67
CA LEU A 103 8.07 3.17 14.10
C LEU A 103 7.29 4.24 14.85
N GLU A 104 7.23 5.46 14.32
CA GLU A 104 6.54 6.61 14.90
C GLU A 104 5.00 6.43 14.91
N GLU A 105 4.43 5.99 13.79
CA GLU A 105 2.97 5.92 13.61
C GLU A 105 2.34 4.67 14.24
N ILE A 106 2.99 3.51 14.16
CA ILE A 106 2.40 2.22 14.58
C ILE A 106 3.29 1.39 15.52
N GLY A 107 4.50 1.86 15.85
CA GLY A 107 5.42 1.14 16.73
C GLY A 107 6.14 -0.05 16.07
N ALA A 108 6.18 -0.12 14.74
CA ALA A 108 6.85 -1.20 14.03
C ALA A 108 8.38 -1.07 14.12
N SER A 109 9.05 -2.10 14.60
CA SER A 109 10.52 -2.15 14.73
C SER A 109 11.08 -3.45 14.18
N GLN A 110 12.41 -3.51 14.01
CA GLN A 110 13.13 -4.69 13.49
C GLN A 110 12.65 -5.16 12.11
N VAL A 111 12.25 -4.20 11.26
CA VAL A 111 11.76 -4.46 9.92
C VAL A 111 12.91 -4.90 9.02
N GLU A 112 12.77 -6.07 8.41
CA GLU A 112 13.61 -6.54 7.32
C GLU A 112 13.10 -6.02 5.98
N ILE A 113 13.95 -5.35 5.21
CA ILE A 113 13.57 -4.90 3.85
C ILE A 113 13.63 -6.07 2.87
N LEU A 114 12.52 -6.31 2.16
CA LEU A 114 12.42 -7.33 1.12
C LEU A 114 12.70 -6.78 -0.28
N GLY A 115 12.42 -5.49 -0.49
CA GLY A 115 12.56 -4.81 -1.78
C GLY A 115 11.64 -3.59 -1.85
N ALA A 116 11.50 -3.03 -3.05
CA ALA A 116 10.65 -1.88 -3.32
C ALA A 116 9.68 -2.16 -4.47
N LEU A 117 8.55 -1.46 -4.47
CA LEU A 117 7.65 -1.35 -5.61
C LEU A 117 8.01 -0.10 -6.42
N ALA A 118 7.44 0.06 -7.61
CA ALA A 118 7.76 1.24 -8.42
C ALA A 118 7.33 2.55 -7.71
N PRO A 119 8.00 3.69 -7.95
CA PRO A 119 7.55 4.98 -7.44
C PRO A 119 6.16 5.36 -7.98
N LEU A 120 5.39 6.11 -7.21
CA LEU A 120 4.03 6.53 -7.56
C LEU A 120 3.82 8.02 -7.26
N TYR A 121 3.46 8.80 -8.28
CA TYR A 121 3.16 10.22 -8.12
C TYR A 121 1.69 10.46 -7.71
N ILE A 122 1.49 11.28 -6.67
CA ILE A 122 0.20 11.57 -6.04
C ILE A 122 -0.21 13.03 -6.30
N LEU A 123 -1.00 13.22 -7.35
CA LEU A 123 -1.40 14.54 -7.84
C LEU A 123 -2.00 15.50 -6.79
N PRO A 124 -2.95 15.12 -5.90
CA PRO A 124 -3.54 16.03 -4.93
C PRO A 124 -2.56 16.63 -3.93
N SER A 125 -1.41 16.00 -3.72
CA SER A 125 -0.46 16.37 -2.68
C SER A 125 0.93 16.72 -3.22
N ASP A 126 1.19 16.57 -4.54
CA ASP A 126 2.50 16.74 -5.21
C ASP A 126 3.62 15.93 -4.51
N PHE A 127 3.29 14.72 -4.08
CA PHE A 127 4.25 13.76 -3.56
C PHE A 127 4.59 12.71 -4.61
N GLU A 128 5.86 12.35 -4.71
CA GLU A 128 6.31 11.10 -5.29
C GLU A 128 6.61 10.12 -4.15
N VAL A 129 5.78 9.07 -4.07
CA VAL A 129 5.82 8.06 -3.01
C VAL A 129 6.67 6.89 -3.47
N HIS A 130 7.59 6.47 -2.63
CA HIS A 130 8.47 5.31 -2.81
C HIS A 130 8.02 4.19 -1.86
N PRO A 131 7.30 3.16 -2.36
CA PRO A 131 6.79 2.08 -1.51
C PRO A 131 7.86 1.02 -1.26
N ILE A 132 8.19 0.82 0.00
CA ILE A 132 9.16 -0.16 0.47
C ILE A 132 8.41 -1.35 1.08
N VAL A 133 8.75 -2.57 0.69
CA VAL A 133 8.14 -3.78 1.24
C VAL A 133 9.03 -4.31 2.35
N GLY A 134 8.48 -4.34 3.56
CA GLY A 134 9.17 -4.79 4.76
C GLY A 134 8.51 -6.01 5.39
N TYR A 135 9.25 -6.71 6.23
CA TYR A 135 8.78 -7.90 6.93
C TYR A 135 9.25 -7.93 8.37
N VAL A 136 8.38 -8.43 9.26
CA VAL A 136 8.72 -8.79 10.64
C VAL A 136 8.32 -10.25 10.90
N PRO A 137 9.21 -11.09 11.48
CA PRO A 137 8.98 -12.52 11.66
C PRO A 137 8.06 -12.88 12.83
N TYR A 138 7.33 -11.91 13.36
CA TYR A 138 6.39 -12.03 14.47
C TYR A 138 5.23 -11.07 14.25
N ARG A 139 4.12 -11.25 14.97
CA ARG A 139 3.06 -10.25 15.05
C ARG A 139 3.43 -9.17 16.06
N PRO A 140 3.73 -7.91 15.67
CA PRO A 140 4.09 -6.87 16.62
C PRO A 140 2.94 -6.52 17.55
N ILE A 141 3.29 -5.96 18.72
CA ILE A 141 2.33 -5.24 19.55
C ILE A 141 2.27 -3.82 19.00
N TRP A 142 1.16 -3.48 18.35
CA TRP A 142 0.98 -2.16 17.76
C TRP A 142 0.84 -1.09 18.83
N THR A 143 1.57 0.01 18.65
CA THR A 143 1.50 1.19 19.50
C THR A 143 1.13 2.38 18.61
N PRO A 144 -0.16 2.50 18.20
CA PRO A 144 -0.58 3.56 17.29
C PRO A 144 -0.41 4.92 17.95
N GLN A 145 0.18 5.87 17.23
CA GLN A 145 0.27 7.25 17.71
C GLN A 145 -1.08 7.94 17.56
N PRO A 146 -1.80 8.30 18.64
CA PRO A 146 -3.21 8.69 18.55
C PRO A 146 -3.49 9.97 17.74
N THR A 147 -2.50 10.85 17.59
CA THR A 147 -2.64 12.07 16.79
C THR A 147 -2.62 11.79 15.28
N GLU A 148 -2.13 10.63 14.86
CA GLU A 148 -1.90 10.30 13.46
C GLU A 148 -2.60 9.03 13.01
N VAL A 149 -2.80 8.08 13.93
CA VAL A 149 -3.36 6.76 13.68
C VAL A 149 -4.54 6.50 14.58
N ALA A 150 -5.71 6.31 13.97
CA ALA A 150 -6.94 5.92 14.66
C ALA A 150 -6.99 4.41 14.93
N GLU A 151 -6.50 3.59 14.00
CA GLU A 151 -6.47 2.13 14.17
C GLU A 151 -5.40 1.48 13.27
N VAL A 152 -4.87 0.33 13.70
CA VAL A 152 -4.05 -0.55 12.86
C VAL A 152 -4.93 -1.71 12.41
N VAL A 153 -4.88 -2.01 11.11
CA VAL A 153 -5.68 -3.07 10.47
C VAL A 153 -4.75 -4.08 9.83
N GLU A 154 -4.90 -5.34 10.24
CA GLU A 154 -4.19 -6.48 9.65
C GLU A 154 -5.13 -7.29 8.76
N ALA A 155 -4.64 -7.79 7.65
CA ALA A 155 -5.39 -8.73 6.81
C ALA A 155 -4.47 -9.79 6.19
N PRO A 156 -4.93 -11.05 6.04
CA PRO A 156 -4.16 -12.07 5.33
C PRO A 156 -3.78 -11.59 3.93
N LEU A 157 -2.52 -11.75 3.53
CA LEU A 157 -2.01 -11.24 2.26
C LEU A 157 -2.74 -11.87 1.06
N GLU A 158 -3.17 -13.13 1.19
CA GLU A 158 -3.95 -13.84 0.17
C GLU A 158 -5.34 -13.23 -0.06
N LEU A 159 -5.86 -12.40 0.86
CA LEU A 159 -7.12 -11.69 0.69
C LEU A 159 -7.09 -10.79 -0.56
N LEU A 160 -5.92 -10.30 -0.96
CA LEU A 160 -5.76 -9.48 -2.17
C LEU A 160 -6.25 -10.20 -3.45
N PHE A 161 -6.26 -11.53 -3.47
CA PHE A 161 -6.72 -12.31 -4.63
C PHE A 161 -8.22 -12.57 -4.65
N ASP A 162 -8.94 -12.23 -3.58
CA ASP A 162 -10.39 -12.35 -3.54
C ASP A 162 -11.01 -11.22 -4.38
N GLU A 163 -11.82 -11.58 -5.36
CA GLU A 163 -12.53 -10.60 -6.19
C GLU A 163 -13.73 -10.00 -5.43
N GLN A 164 -14.25 -10.68 -4.40
CA GLN A 164 -15.38 -10.18 -3.59
C GLN A 164 -15.01 -8.95 -2.76
N ILE A 165 -13.72 -8.79 -2.45
CA ILE A 165 -13.25 -7.59 -1.75
C ILE A 165 -13.00 -6.42 -2.71
N LYS A 166 -13.04 -6.62 -4.03
CA LYS A 166 -12.80 -5.55 -5.01
C LYS A 166 -14.13 -4.93 -5.41
N GLY A 167 -14.24 -3.62 -5.25
CA GLY A 167 -15.46 -2.87 -5.55
C GLY A 167 -15.18 -1.58 -6.29
N SER A 168 -16.27 -0.93 -6.71
CA SER A 168 -16.20 0.39 -7.33
C SER A 168 -17.40 1.22 -6.96
N GLU A 169 -17.20 2.52 -6.75
CA GLU A 169 -18.27 3.48 -6.53
C GLU A 169 -18.07 4.75 -7.35
N ILE A 170 -19.19 5.38 -7.70
CA ILE A 170 -19.17 6.67 -8.38
C ILE A 170 -19.14 7.76 -7.32
N ALA A 171 -18.07 8.54 -7.32
CA ALA A 171 -17.92 9.73 -6.48
C ALA A 171 -18.01 10.99 -7.34
N GLN A 172 -18.77 11.98 -6.86
CA GLN A 172 -18.81 13.30 -7.46
C GLN A 172 -17.85 14.23 -6.71
N ARG A 173 -16.96 14.90 -7.45
CA ARG A 173 -16.08 15.94 -6.92
C ARG A 173 -16.22 17.19 -7.77
N GLY A 174 -17.12 18.08 -7.37
CA GLY A 174 -17.55 19.20 -8.21
C GLY A 174 -18.24 18.66 -9.47
N GLU A 175 -17.81 19.12 -10.65
CA GLU A 175 -18.33 18.65 -11.94
C GLU A 175 -17.71 17.31 -12.40
N LEU A 176 -16.70 16.81 -11.69
CA LEU A 176 -16.03 15.57 -12.05
C LEU A 176 -16.76 14.36 -11.46
N THR A 177 -17.17 13.46 -12.34
CA THR A 177 -17.62 12.10 -11.97
C THR A 177 -16.43 11.16 -12.01
N LEU A 178 -16.05 10.60 -10.87
CA LEU A 178 -14.93 9.68 -10.73
C LEU A 178 -15.44 8.28 -10.38
N ASN A 179 -15.01 7.28 -11.14
CA ASN A 179 -15.16 5.89 -10.72
C ASN A 179 -14.00 5.53 -9.79
N ILE A 180 -14.27 5.40 -8.50
CA ILE A 180 -13.30 5.04 -7.47
C ILE A 180 -13.37 3.53 -7.28
N ARG A 181 -12.26 2.85 -7.56
CA ARG A 181 -12.09 1.43 -7.24
C ARG A 181 -11.40 1.27 -5.89
N TYR A 182 -11.76 0.21 -5.18
CA TYR A 182 -11.29 -0.03 -3.83
C TYR A 182 -11.16 -1.52 -3.51
N TYR A 183 -10.32 -1.83 -2.53
CA TYR A 183 -10.35 -3.08 -1.77
C TYR A 183 -11.18 -2.87 -0.50
N LEU A 184 -12.02 -3.82 -0.12
CA LEU A 184 -12.80 -3.84 1.12
C LEU A 184 -12.11 -4.77 2.12
N ILE A 185 -11.25 -4.21 2.96
CA ILE A 185 -10.42 -4.96 3.91
C ILE A 185 -10.99 -4.78 5.32
N ASN A 186 -11.49 -5.85 5.93
CA ASN A 186 -12.15 -5.85 7.25
C ASN A 186 -13.24 -4.76 7.38
N GLY A 187 -14.01 -4.54 6.31
CA GLY A 187 -15.06 -3.52 6.26
C GLY A 187 -14.58 -2.10 5.94
N ASN A 188 -13.26 -1.86 5.86
CA ASN A 188 -12.68 -0.58 5.49
C ASN A 188 -12.41 -0.50 3.98
N LYS A 189 -12.81 0.62 3.35
CA LYS A 189 -12.48 0.88 1.94
C LYS A 189 -11.04 1.39 1.82
N VAL A 190 -10.20 0.62 1.14
CA VAL A 190 -8.84 0.98 0.76
C VAL A 190 -8.84 1.40 -0.70
N TRP A 191 -8.56 2.68 -0.97
CA TRP A 191 -8.66 3.29 -2.30
C TRP A 191 -7.49 4.25 -2.55
N GLY A 192 -7.43 4.85 -3.74
CA GLY A 192 -6.42 5.85 -4.07
C GLY A 192 -5.00 5.27 -4.12
N ALA A 193 -4.02 6.02 -3.59
CA ALA A 193 -2.61 5.65 -3.63
C ALA A 193 -2.36 4.25 -3.03
N THR A 194 -2.96 3.99 -1.87
CA THR A 194 -2.85 2.71 -1.16
C THR A 194 -3.33 1.56 -2.03
N ALA A 195 -4.51 1.68 -2.66
CA ALA A 195 -5.04 0.65 -3.55
C ALA A 195 -4.20 0.45 -4.82
N ILE A 196 -3.63 1.52 -5.37
CA ILE A 196 -2.75 1.43 -6.54
C ILE A 196 -1.48 0.63 -6.21
N ILE A 197 -0.84 0.92 -5.08
CA ILE A 197 0.34 0.20 -4.59
C ILE A 197 -0.01 -1.27 -4.29
N LEU A 198 -1.15 -1.52 -3.65
CA LEU A 198 -1.64 -2.89 -3.39
C LEU A 198 -1.87 -3.67 -4.69
N SER A 199 -2.42 -3.02 -5.72
CA SER A 199 -2.65 -3.66 -7.00
C SER A 199 -1.35 -4.08 -7.67
N GLU A 200 -0.29 -3.27 -7.59
CA GLU A 200 1.03 -3.68 -8.08
C GLU A 200 1.54 -4.91 -7.34
N LEU A 201 1.53 -4.91 -6.00
CA LEU A 201 1.96 -6.05 -5.19
C LEU A 201 1.15 -7.31 -5.53
N GLU A 202 -0.17 -7.19 -5.61
CA GLU A 202 -1.08 -8.28 -5.98
C GLU A 202 -0.68 -8.89 -7.32
N HIS A 203 -0.45 -8.08 -8.36
CA HIS A 203 -0.17 -8.59 -9.70
C HIS A 203 1.23 -9.19 -9.82
N ARG A 204 2.22 -8.64 -9.12
CA ARG A 204 3.55 -9.27 -8.98
C ARG A 204 3.44 -10.65 -8.33
N LEU A 205 2.63 -10.77 -7.28
CA LEU A 205 2.39 -12.06 -6.62
C LEU A 205 1.64 -13.03 -7.53
N ARG A 206 0.60 -12.58 -8.25
CA ARG A 206 -0.13 -13.42 -9.23
C ARG A 206 0.82 -14.01 -10.27
N ALA A 207 1.78 -13.22 -10.76
CA ALA A 207 2.77 -13.69 -11.73
C ALA A 207 3.68 -14.81 -11.17
N VAL A 208 4.15 -14.68 -9.93
CA VAL A 208 4.97 -15.71 -9.27
C VAL A 208 4.17 -16.95 -8.88
N LEU A 209 2.92 -16.77 -8.47
CA LEU A 209 2.02 -17.85 -8.07
C LEU A 209 1.37 -18.57 -9.25
N HIS A 210 1.65 -18.12 -10.49
CA HIS A 210 1.02 -18.61 -11.72
C HIS A 210 -0.52 -18.58 -11.66
N LEU A 211 -1.06 -17.58 -10.96
CA LEU A 211 -2.50 -17.35 -10.86
C LEU A 211 -2.95 -16.64 -12.14
N ASN A 212 -3.44 -17.40 -13.12
CA ASN A 212 -4.02 -16.85 -14.34
C ASN A 212 -5.38 -16.22 -14.03
N GLY A 213 -5.50 -14.90 -14.27
CA GLY A 213 -6.72 -14.13 -14.57
C GLY A 213 -7.95 -14.28 -13.68
N VAL A 214 -8.48 -13.14 -13.22
CA VAL A 214 -9.90 -12.84 -13.43
C VAL A 214 -9.95 -11.44 -14.08
N SER A 215 -10.61 -11.38 -15.22
CA SER A 215 -10.76 -10.25 -16.15
C SER A 215 -10.93 -8.90 -15.45
#